data_AF-A0A0S8JBB9-F1
#
_entry.id   AF-A0A0S8JBB9-F1
#
_cell.length_a   1.000
_cell.length_b   1.000
_cell.length_c   1.000
_cell.angle_alpha   90.00
_cell.angle_beta   90.00
_cell.angle_gamma   90.00
#
_symmetry.space_group_name_H-M   'P 1'
#
loop_
_entity.id
_entity.type
_entity.pdbx_description
1 polymer ?
#
loop_
_entity_poly.entity_id
_entity_poly.type
_entity_poly.pdbx_seq_one_letter_code
_entity_poly.pdbx_strand_id
1 'polypeptide(L)'
;RRLGSKYPLNDLRIANLPSRFKGTILLLLVEFEFSQACFFGLGAIGKPDENVADEAIDDLEKFLKTSGVVDKYLADQLLLPLVFTDDSSIYSTPVITKHLLTNAAVIHHFSPGIIQVEGEIGKPGTVRVNHEFKD
;
A
#
# COMPACT_ATOMS: atom_id res chain seq x y z
N ARG A 1 -24.19 -0.09 -7.73
CA ARG A 1 -23.28 -1.24 -7.46
C ARG A 1 -22.00 -1.04 -8.26
N ARG A 2 -20.89 -0.63 -7.62
CA ARG A 2 -19.62 -0.32 -8.33
C ARG A 2 -18.64 -1.50 -8.40
N LEU A 3 -18.51 -2.29 -7.32
CA LEU A 3 -17.56 -3.43 -7.28
C LEU A 3 -18.05 -4.64 -8.08
N GLY A 4 -19.19 -5.25 -7.71
CA GLY A 4 -19.57 -6.59 -8.21
C GLY A 4 -19.96 -6.72 -9.68
N SER A 5 -20.05 -5.64 -10.46
CA SER A 5 -20.27 -5.70 -11.92
C SER A 5 -18.98 -5.55 -12.73
N LYS A 6 -17.96 -4.90 -12.16
CA LYS A 6 -16.70 -4.57 -12.86
C LYS A 6 -15.53 -5.40 -12.35
N TYR A 7 -15.56 -5.78 -11.08
CA TYR A 7 -14.53 -6.59 -10.43
C TYR A 7 -15.21 -7.79 -9.75
N PRO A 8 -14.92 -9.03 -10.20
CA PRO A 8 -15.51 -10.20 -9.57
C PRO A 8 -15.06 -10.28 -8.11
N LEU A 9 -16.05 -10.41 -7.22
CA LEU A 9 -15.79 -10.57 -5.80
C LEU A 9 -15.64 -12.07 -5.52
N ASN A 10 -14.42 -12.47 -5.15
CA ASN A 10 -14.09 -13.87 -4.91
C ASN A 10 -14.42 -14.33 -3.49
N ASP A 11 -14.39 -13.42 -2.51
CA ASP A 11 -14.66 -13.71 -1.09
C ASP A 11 -15.28 -12.49 -0.40
N LEU A 12 -16.23 -12.73 0.51
CA LEU A 12 -16.82 -11.71 1.38
C LEU A 12 -16.85 -12.25 2.81
N ARG A 13 -16.10 -11.60 3.69
CA ARG A 13 -16.07 -11.95 5.11
C ARG A 13 -16.66 -10.82 5.94
N ILE A 14 -17.58 -11.18 6.81
CA ILE A 14 -18.10 -10.29 7.85
C ILE A 14 -17.60 -10.86 9.17
N ALA A 15 -16.78 -10.08 9.87
CA ALA A 15 -16.25 -10.44 11.17
C ALA A 15 -16.65 -9.40 12.20
N ASN A 16 -17.05 -9.87 13.38
CA ASN A 16 -17.20 -9.02 14.56
C ASN A 16 -15.96 -9.23 15.43
N LEU A 17 -15.14 -8.18 15.55
CA LEU A 17 -13.90 -8.22 16.33
C LEU A 17 -14.17 -7.62 17.72
N PRO A 18 -13.85 -8.35 18.82
CA PRO A 18 -14.06 -7.82 20.16
C PRO A 18 -13.21 -6.57 20.38
N SER A 19 -13.85 -5.48 20.79
CA SER A 19 -13.22 -4.18 21.00
C SER A 19 -13.86 -3.47 22.19
N ARG A 20 -13.08 -2.62 22.86
CA ARG A 20 -13.57 -1.74 23.94
C ARG A 20 -14.53 -0.67 23.41
N PHE A 21 -14.42 -0.31 22.14
CA PHE A 21 -15.18 0.78 21.51
C PHE A 21 -15.82 0.32 20.20
N LYS A 22 -16.93 0.98 19.83
CA LYS A 22 -17.57 0.75 18.54
C LYS A 22 -16.70 1.26 17.41
N GLY A 23 -16.62 0.48 16.34
CA GLY A 23 -15.95 0.84 15.10
C GLY A 23 -16.34 -0.13 14.00
N THR A 24 -16.36 0.36 12.77
CA THR A 24 -16.63 -0.42 11.56
C THR A 24 -15.51 -0.14 10.57
N ILE A 25 -15.03 -1.18 9.90
CA ILE A 25 -14.07 -1.08 8.81
C ILE A 25 -14.59 -1.88 7.62
N LEU A 26 -14.47 -1.31 6.43
CA LEU A 26 -14.52 -2.07 5.19
C LEU A 26 -13.10 -2.22 4.67
N LEU A 27 -12.69 -3.45 4.38
CA LEU A 27 -11.39 -3.77 3.80
C LEU A 27 -11.60 -4.41 2.42
N LEU A 28 -10.90 -3.89 1.41
CA LEU A 28 -10.82 -4.44 0.08
C LEU A 28 -9.39 -4.95 -0.12
N LEU A 29 -9.24 -6.27 -0.14
CA LEU A 29 -8.01 -6.92 -0.56
C LEU A 29 -8.10 -7.24 -2.04
N VAL A 30 -7.10 -6.82 -2.81
CA VAL A 30 -7.03 -7.09 -4.25
C VAL A 30 -5.77 -7.90 -4.52
N GLU A 31 -5.96 -9.04 -5.19
CA GLU A 31 -4.91 -9.98 -5.54
C GLU A 31 -4.62 -9.90 -7.03
N PHE A 32 -3.36 -9.68 -7.36
CA PHE A 32 -2.82 -9.73 -8.72
C PHE A 32 -1.91 -10.96 -8.85
N GLU A 33 -1.41 -11.22 -10.05
CA GLU A 33 -0.55 -12.38 -10.32
C GLU A 33 0.70 -12.43 -9.43
N PHE A 34 1.30 -11.27 -9.12
CA PHE A 34 2.58 -11.17 -8.40
C PHE A 34 2.55 -10.22 -7.19
N SER A 35 1.39 -9.65 -6.85
CA SER A 35 1.28 -8.70 -5.75
C SER A 35 -0.12 -8.65 -5.17
N GLN A 36 -0.22 -8.02 -4.00
CA GLN A 36 -1.50 -7.70 -3.36
C GLN A 36 -1.49 -6.23 -2.95
N ALA A 37 -2.67 -5.62 -2.91
CA ALA A 37 -2.87 -4.27 -2.44
C ALA A 37 -4.14 -4.20 -1.58
N CYS A 38 -4.14 -3.28 -0.62
CA CYS A 38 -5.25 -3.16 0.32
C CYS A 38 -5.80 -1.74 0.38
N PHE A 39 -7.12 -1.62 0.33
CA PHE A 39 -7.84 -0.34 0.43
C PHE A 39 -8.92 -0.46 1.48
N PHE A 40 -9.20 0.61 2.22
CA PHE A 40 -10.17 0.55 3.30
C PHE A 40 -10.92 1.85 3.50
N GLY A 41 -12.09 1.72 4.09
CA GLY A 41 -12.90 2.81 4.60
C GLY A 41 -13.15 2.60 6.09
N LEU A 42 -13.06 3.68 6.87
CA LEU A 42 -13.39 3.67 8.29
C LEU A 42 -14.75 4.30 8.52
N GLY A 43 -15.59 3.57 9.26
CA GLY A 43 -16.85 4.08 9.79
C GLY A 43 -16.61 5.18 10.83
N ALA A 44 -17.53 6.15 10.88
CA ALA A 44 -17.51 7.23 11.85
C ALA A 44 -18.94 7.57 12.27
N ILE A 45 -19.10 8.16 13.46
CA ILE A 45 -20.42 8.59 13.95
C ILE A 45 -21.01 9.60 12.95
N GLY A 46 -22.21 9.31 12.46
CA GLY A 46 -22.91 10.16 11.49
C GLY A 46 -22.44 10.03 10.04
N LYS A 47 -21.44 9.18 9.75
CA LYS A 47 -21.00 8.88 8.39
C LYS A 47 -21.80 7.68 7.83
N PRO A 48 -22.50 7.84 6.69
CA PRO A 48 -23.19 6.73 6.03
C PRO A 48 -22.24 5.62 5.61
N ASP A 49 -22.70 4.36 5.67
CA ASP A 49 -21.93 3.19 5.26
C ASP A 49 -21.57 3.24 3.77
N GLU A 50 -22.42 3.84 2.94
CA GLU A 50 -22.15 4.07 1.52
C GLU A 50 -20.92 4.94 1.31
N ASN A 51 -20.74 6.00 2.13
CA ASN A 51 -19.55 6.86 2.05
C ASN A 51 -18.30 6.11 2.49
N VAL A 52 -18.40 5.22 3.48
CA VAL A 52 -17.29 4.34 3.89
C VAL A 52 -16.88 3.42 2.72
N ALA A 53 -17.86 2.88 2.00
CA ALA A 53 -17.61 2.05 0.83
C ALA A 53 -17.01 2.85 -0.35
N ASP A 54 -17.54 4.03 -0.65
CA ASP A 54 -17.05 4.87 -1.74
C ASP A 54 -15.60 5.31 -1.52
N GLU A 55 -15.19 5.65 -0.30
CA GLU A 55 -13.79 5.97 0.00
C GLU A 55 -12.84 4.82 -0.35
N ALA A 56 -13.17 3.59 0.06
CA ALA A 56 -12.35 2.42 -0.22
C ALA A 56 -12.28 2.12 -1.72
N ILE A 57 -13.41 2.23 -2.43
CA ILE A 57 -13.50 1.98 -3.87
C ILE A 57 -12.79 3.06 -4.67
N ASP A 58 -12.92 4.33 -4.28
CA ASP A 58 -12.28 5.44 -4.98
C ASP A 58 -10.75 5.32 -4.91
N ASP A 59 -10.21 4.92 -3.77
CA ASP A 59 -8.76 4.72 -3.64
C ASP A 59 -8.28 3.48 -4.41
N LEU A 60 -9.04 2.38 -4.41
CA LEU A 60 -8.76 1.23 -5.27
C LEU A 60 -8.80 1.62 -6.76
N GLU A 61 -9.83 2.32 -7.22
CA GLU A 61 -9.96 2.71 -8.63
C GLU A 61 -8.89 3.71 -9.06
N LYS A 62 -8.39 4.56 -8.16
CA LYS A 62 -7.21 5.39 -8.42
C LYS A 62 -5.98 4.52 -8.60
N PHE A 63 -5.74 3.55 -7.72
CA PHE A 63 -4.60 2.65 -7.80
C PHE A 63 -4.59 1.81 -9.08
N LEU A 64 -5.73 1.23 -9.45
CA LEU A 64 -5.89 0.41 -10.67
C LEU A 64 -5.61 1.18 -11.98
N LYS A 65 -5.58 2.51 -11.95
CA LYS A 65 -5.22 3.37 -13.10
C LYS A 65 -3.72 3.68 -13.15
N THR A 66 -2.93 3.16 -12.22
CA THR A 66 -1.48 3.39 -12.14
C THR A 66 -0.70 2.14 -12.55
N SER A 67 0.61 2.29 -12.70
CA SER A 67 1.56 1.18 -12.90
C SER A 67 2.24 0.73 -11.60
N GLY A 68 1.73 1.14 -10.42
CA GLY A 68 2.26 0.69 -9.14
C GLY A 68 1.90 -0.77 -8.87
N VAL A 69 2.87 -1.58 -8.45
CA VAL A 69 2.63 -3.00 -8.10
C VAL A 69 2.19 -3.17 -6.64
N VAL A 70 2.56 -2.24 -5.76
CA VAL A 70 2.13 -2.18 -4.36
C VAL A 70 1.47 -0.84 -4.07
N ASP A 71 0.55 -0.78 -3.10
CA ASP A 71 -0.07 0.48 -2.72
C ASP A 71 0.93 1.42 -2.01
N LYS A 72 0.51 2.69 -1.85
CA LYS A 72 1.37 3.76 -1.32
C LYS A 72 1.84 3.54 0.12
N TYR A 73 1.13 2.74 0.92
CA TYR A 73 1.47 2.43 2.31
C TYR A 73 2.41 1.23 2.35
N LEU A 74 2.10 0.18 1.61
CA LEU A 74 2.98 -0.99 1.52
C LEU A 74 4.36 -0.62 0.95
N ALA A 75 4.40 0.37 0.04
CA ALA A 75 5.64 0.85 -0.54
C ALA A 75 6.70 1.28 0.50
N ASP A 76 6.33 1.91 1.61
CA ASP A 76 7.28 2.28 2.66
C ASP A 76 7.49 1.19 3.72
N GLN A 77 6.49 0.34 3.94
CA GLN A 77 6.55 -0.79 4.87
C GLN A 77 7.51 -1.89 4.39
N LEU A 78 7.67 -2.06 3.07
CA LEU A 78 8.57 -3.06 2.50
C LEU A 78 10.06 -2.70 2.63
N LEU A 79 10.42 -1.43 2.84
CA LEU A 79 11.82 -1.02 2.87
C LEU A 79 12.65 -1.79 3.90
N LEU A 80 12.19 -1.83 5.15
CA LEU A 80 12.91 -2.45 6.24
C LEU A 80 13.09 -3.97 6.07
N PRO A 81 12.04 -4.77 5.81
CA PRO A 81 12.23 -6.21 5.62
C PRO A 81 13.13 -6.53 4.41
N LEU A 82 13.04 -5.76 3.32
CA LEU A 82 13.86 -5.99 2.12
C LEU A 82 15.34 -5.63 2.32
N VAL A 83 15.70 -4.81 3.31
CA VAL A 83 17.11 -4.55 3.65
C VAL A 83 17.79 -5.79 4.23
N PHE A 84 17.03 -6.73 4.78
CA PHE A 84 17.55 -7.95 5.40
C PHE A 84 17.47 -9.18 4.48
N THR A 85 17.03 -9.03 3.23
CA THR A 85 16.99 -10.16 2.29
C THR A 85 18.33 -10.37 1.61
N ASP A 86 18.68 -11.62 1.31
CA ASP A 86 19.95 -11.97 0.65
C ASP A 86 20.03 -11.57 -0.83
N ASP A 87 18.94 -11.04 -1.40
CA ASP A 87 18.83 -10.64 -2.79
C ASP A 87 18.40 -9.18 -2.93
N SER A 88 18.79 -8.57 -4.05
CA SER A 88 18.28 -7.24 -4.41
C SER A 88 16.82 -7.29 -4.84
N SER A 89 16.05 -6.31 -4.40
CA SER A 89 14.62 -6.20 -4.66
C SER A 89 14.27 -4.91 -5.40
N ILE A 90 13.28 -4.97 -6.29
CA ILE A 90 12.76 -3.81 -7.02
C ILE A 90 11.23 -3.87 -7.07
N TYR A 91 10.58 -2.73 -6.83
CA TYR A 91 9.13 -2.60 -6.95
C TYR A 91 8.72 -1.17 -7.33
N SER A 92 7.52 -1.03 -7.89
CA SER A 92 6.92 0.26 -8.22
C SER A 92 5.78 0.62 -7.27
N THR A 93 5.60 1.92 -7.02
CA THR A 93 4.50 2.48 -6.21
C THR A 93 3.69 3.48 -7.06
N PRO A 94 2.37 3.58 -6.86
CA PRO A 94 1.53 4.58 -7.53
C PRO A 94 1.95 6.02 -7.18
N VAL A 95 2.56 6.23 -6.02
CA VAL A 95 2.97 7.54 -5.54
C VAL A 95 4.14 7.44 -4.56
N ILE A 96 5.17 8.27 -4.77
CA ILE A 96 6.21 8.51 -3.77
C ILE A 96 5.63 9.41 -2.68
N THR A 97 5.55 8.89 -1.46
CA THR A 97 5.05 9.60 -0.28
C THR A 97 6.20 10.22 0.52
N LYS A 98 5.89 11.20 1.37
CA LYS A 98 6.88 11.71 2.35
C LYS A 98 7.35 10.59 3.29
N HIS A 99 6.44 9.71 3.71
CA HIS A 99 6.75 8.58 4.59
C HIS A 99 7.76 7.63 3.95
N LEU A 100 7.60 7.30 2.66
CA LEU A 100 8.57 6.50 1.91
C LEU A 100 9.97 7.12 1.95
N LEU A 101 10.07 8.42 1.63
CA LEU A 101 11.36 9.11 1.61
C LEU A 101 11.98 9.24 3.01
N THR A 102 11.17 9.53 4.04
CA THR A 102 11.64 9.60 5.41
C THR A 102 12.11 8.25 5.92
N ASN A 103 11.37 7.17 5.67
CA ASN A 103 11.77 5.82 6.07
C ASN A 103 13.07 5.39 5.35
N ALA A 104 13.18 5.66 4.04
CA ALA A 104 14.41 5.41 3.29
C ALA A 104 15.60 6.18 3.87
N ALA A 105 15.42 7.46 4.23
CA ALA A 105 16.47 8.27 4.86
C ALA A 105 16.86 7.75 6.26
N VAL A 106 15.87 7.34 7.07
CA VAL A 106 16.14 6.75 8.39
C VAL A 106 16.95 5.47 8.25
N ILE A 107 16.56 4.57 7.36
CA ILE A 107 17.27 3.31 7.13
C ILE A 107 18.68 3.58 6.58
N HIS A 108 18.85 4.57 5.70
CA HIS A 108 20.16 4.96 5.17
C HIS A 108 21.17 5.31 6.28
N HIS A 109 20.74 5.84 7.43
CA HIS A 109 21.64 6.10 8.56
C HIS A 109 22.24 4.83 9.18
N PHE A 110 21.59 3.67 9.03
CA PHE A 110 22.05 2.37 9.53
C PHE A 110 22.62 1.48 8.44
N SER A 111 22.18 1.67 7.19
CA SER A 111 22.61 0.88 6.03
C SER A 111 22.75 1.78 4.79
N PRO A 112 23.84 2.56 4.70
CA PRO A 112 24.04 3.53 3.63
C PRO A 112 24.05 2.90 2.24
N GLY A 113 23.44 3.54 1.25
CA GLY A 113 23.52 3.13 -0.17
C GLY A 113 22.63 1.95 -0.59
N ILE A 114 21.94 1.31 0.35
CA ILE A 114 21.08 0.14 0.06
C ILE A 114 19.77 0.53 -0.65
N ILE A 115 19.14 1.64 -0.27
CA ILE A 115 17.83 2.05 -0.81
C ILE A 115 17.98 3.15 -1.85
N GLN A 116 17.35 2.96 -3.01
CA GLN A 116 17.21 3.98 -4.04
C GLN A 116 15.73 4.18 -4.36
N VAL A 117 15.28 5.44 -4.36
CA VAL A 117 13.91 5.81 -4.74
C VAL A 117 13.99 6.72 -5.97
N GLU A 118 13.48 6.23 -7.10
CA GLU A 118 13.44 6.92 -8.39
C GLU A 118 12.06 7.52 -8.64
N GLY A 119 11.99 8.84 -8.79
CA GLY A 119 10.77 9.59 -9.12
C GLY A 119 10.60 10.85 -8.26
N GLU A 120 9.48 11.54 -8.45
CA GLU A 120 9.15 12.76 -7.70
C GLU A 120 8.07 12.50 -6.65
N ILE A 121 8.14 13.23 -5.53
CA ILE A 121 7.09 13.21 -4.51
C ILE A 121 5.71 13.53 -5.13
N GLY A 122 4.70 12.71 -4.81
CA GLY A 122 3.36 12.86 -5.38
C GLY A 122 3.20 12.27 -6.79
N LYS A 123 4.24 11.67 -7.37
CA LYS A 123 4.21 10.97 -8.66
C LYS A 123 4.52 9.48 -8.48
N PRO A 124 4.15 8.62 -9.45
CA PRO A 124 4.60 7.23 -9.47
C PRO A 124 6.12 7.14 -9.40
N GLY A 125 6.62 6.06 -8.82
CA GLY A 125 8.05 5.86 -8.66
C GLY A 125 8.46 4.40 -8.51
N THR A 126 9.76 4.17 -8.59
CA THR A 126 10.39 2.86 -8.45
C THR A 126 11.29 2.88 -7.22
N VAL A 127 11.24 1.81 -6.44
CA VAL A 127 12.10 1.60 -5.28
C VAL A 127 12.99 0.40 -5.56
N ARG A 128 14.29 0.57 -5.32
CA ARG A 128 15.28 -0.51 -5.33
C ARG A 128 15.89 -0.64 -3.94
N VAL A 129 16.05 -1.87 -3.49
CA VAL A 129 16.72 -2.22 -2.23
C VAL A 129 17.81 -3.23 -2.60
N ASN A 130 19.08 -2.85 -2.48
CA ASN A 130 20.22 -3.67 -2.89
C ASN A 130 20.72 -4.51 -1.71
N HIS A 131 21.14 -5.75 -1.96
CA HIS A 131 21.73 -6.61 -0.92
C HIS A 131 23.19 -6.23 -0.59
N GLU A 132 23.98 -5.83 -1.59
CA GLU A 132 25.39 -5.49 -1.41
C GLU A 132 25.66 -3.99 -1.54
N PHE A 133 26.59 -3.51 -0.71
CA PHE A 133 27.17 -2.18 -0.82
C PHE A 133 28.03 -2.11 -2.09
N LYS A 134 27.80 -1.11 -2.93
CA LYS A 134 28.86 -0.66 -3.86
C LYS A 134 29.72 0.35 -3.10
N ASP A 135 30.97 -0.03 -2.86
CA ASP A 135 32.05 0.87 -2.45
C ASP A 135 32.18 2.08 -3.41
#